data_AF-A0A6V7ECF8-F1
#
_entry.id   AF-A0A6V7ECF8-F1
#
_cell.length_a   1.000
_cell.length_b   1.000
_cell.length_c   1.000
_cell.angle_alpha   90.00
_cell.angle_beta   90.00
_cell.angle_gamma   90.00
#
_symmetry.space_group_name_H-M   'P 1'
#
loop_
_entity.id
_entity.type
_entity.pdbx_description
1 polymer ?
#
loop_
_entity_poly.entity_id
_entity_poly.type
_entity_poly.pdbx_seq_one_letter_code
_entity_poly.pdbx_strand_id
1 'polypeptide(L)'
;MTPKQKQPPVVPLINDGEQLHFKSIQVGKTLFNDVTVRGRQAAIQLSEMLQSAWQTFCASRARRPRSRYPEALPTGSPARLLSVEIADYLKDMARRDLQDTTINSAARSLKILRLTCGDVPVSQIDHQHIHQMWDVLRWAPPGLTSNPRFESMSAEDIIREGAALNVPCPASATTELHRRMVTSFFNALLKTKAVAHSPMAAFKPKKPSLLTNTTTPSRLLSAGDIQKIFDPATFNAWASKFPHRWWGPDVHPILSSASVWSPIPYPEEIGREETFY
;
A
#
# COMPACT_ATOMS: atom_id res chain seq x y z
N MET A 1 -14.58 3.39 -53.97
CA MET A 1 -15.00 3.63 -52.57
C MET A 1 -13.77 3.51 -51.68
N THR A 2 -13.16 4.62 -51.30
CA THR A 2 -12.00 4.67 -50.41
C THR A 2 -12.46 4.72 -48.94
N PRO A 3 -11.87 3.95 -48.02
CA PRO A 3 -12.28 3.95 -46.62
C PRO A 3 -11.74 5.21 -45.93
N LYS A 4 -12.65 6.02 -45.34
CA LYS A 4 -12.30 7.15 -44.47
C LYS A 4 -11.58 6.62 -43.23
N GLN A 5 -10.28 6.93 -43.11
CA GLN A 5 -9.54 6.77 -41.85
C GLN A 5 -10.16 7.65 -40.77
N LYS A 6 -10.59 7.02 -39.67
CA LYS A 6 -10.98 7.74 -38.44
C LYS A 6 -9.71 8.28 -37.79
N GLN A 7 -9.52 9.59 -37.82
CA GLN A 7 -8.53 10.26 -36.98
C GLN A 7 -8.91 10.07 -35.50
N PRO A 8 -7.94 9.81 -34.60
CA PRO A 8 -8.18 9.79 -33.17
C PRO A 8 -8.58 11.20 -32.68
N PRO A 9 -9.38 11.30 -31.59
CA PRO A 9 -9.76 12.59 -31.05
C PRO A 9 -8.51 13.36 -30.60
N VAL A 10 -8.29 14.52 -31.22
CA VAL A 10 -7.26 15.48 -30.82
C VAL A 10 -7.58 15.94 -29.40
N VAL A 11 -6.72 15.58 -28.45
CA VAL A 11 -6.77 16.14 -27.09
C VAL A 11 -6.07 17.50 -27.15
N PRO A 12 -6.79 18.62 -26.95
CA PRO A 12 -6.13 19.93 -26.95
C PRO A 12 -5.26 20.04 -25.70
N LEU A 13 -3.97 20.36 -25.91
CA LEU A 13 -3.04 20.80 -24.87
C LEU A 13 -3.44 22.24 -24.51
N ILE A 14 -4.12 22.42 -23.38
CA ILE A 14 -4.54 23.73 -22.87
C ILE A 14 -3.45 24.23 -21.91
N ASN A 15 -2.92 25.42 -22.17
CA ASN A 15 -1.92 26.06 -21.31
C ASN A 15 -2.58 26.69 -20.07
N ASP A 16 -1.83 26.82 -18.97
CA ASP A 16 -2.29 27.40 -17.70
C ASP A 16 -2.59 28.90 -17.87
N GLY A 17 -3.86 29.21 -18.18
CA GLY A 17 -4.37 30.56 -18.43
C GLY A 17 -5.48 30.62 -19.49
N GLU A 18 -5.58 29.58 -20.33
CA GLU A 18 -6.61 29.51 -21.37
C GLU A 18 -7.94 28.98 -20.83
N GLN A 19 -9.01 29.73 -21.09
CA GLN A 19 -10.38 29.34 -20.76
C GLN A 19 -11.05 28.79 -22.02
N LEU A 20 -11.44 27.52 -22.01
CA LEU A 20 -12.28 26.95 -23.07
C LEU A 20 -13.74 27.09 -22.69
N HIS A 21 -14.53 27.63 -23.61
CA HIS A 21 -15.98 27.75 -23.47
C HIS A 21 -16.68 26.87 -24.51
N PHE A 22 -17.43 25.87 -24.05
CA PHE A 22 -18.27 25.04 -24.90
C PHE A 22 -19.72 25.47 -24.75
N LYS A 23 -20.34 25.93 -25.84
CA LYS A 23 -21.76 26.34 -25.84
C LYS A 23 -22.68 25.16 -25.54
N SER A 24 -22.45 24.03 -26.19
CA SER A 24 -23.13 22.78 -25.87
C SER A 24 -22.30 21.57 -26.27
N ILE A 25 -22.33 20.52 -25.45
CA ILE A 25 -21.75 19.21 -25.73
C ILE A 25 -22.84 18.18 -25.49
N GLN A 26 -23.22 17.44 -26.54
CA GLN A 26 -24.20 16.37 -26.42
C GLN A 26 -23.50 15.02 -26.45
N VAL A 27 -23.72 14.22 -25.40
CA VAL A 27 -23.24 12.85 -25.30
C VAL A 27 -24.45 11.94 -25.08
N GLY A 28 -24.90 11.27 -26.13
CA GLY A 28 -26.11 10.44 -26.07
C GLY A 28 -27.36 11.25 -25.76
N LYS A 29 -28.00 10.96 -24.62
CA LYS A 29 -29.18 11.70 -24.11
C LYS A 29 -28.82 12.86 -23.17
N THR A 30 -27.59 12.90 -22.69
CA THR A 30 -27.11 13.95 -21.79
C THR A 30 -26.57 15.12 -22.59
N LEU A 31 -27.04 16.33 -22.27
CA LEU A 31 -26.64 17.58 -22.87
C LEU A 31 -25.95 18.42 -21.79
N PHE A 32 -24.71 18.82 -22.05
CA PHE A 32 -23.97 19.77 -21.24
C PHE A 32 -24.08 21.14 -21.93
N ASN A 33 -24.61 22.15 -21.24
CA ASN A 33 -24.74 23.51 -21.77
C ASN A 33 -23.79 24.44 -21.02
N ASP A 34 -23.24 25.43 -21.74
CA ASP A 34 -22.38 26.49 -21.19
C ASP A 34 -21.27 25.99 -20.26
N VAL A 35 -20.46 25.04 -20.76
CA VAL A 35 -19.35 24.49 -19.99
C VAL A 35 -18.13 25.38 -20.16
N THR A 36 -17.66 25.96 -19.05
CA THR A 36 -16.39 26.68 -18.97
C THR A 36 -15.32 25.83 -18.30
N VAL A 37 -14.25 25.54 -19.02
CA VAL A 37 -13.08 24.84 -18.51
C VAL A 37 -11.97 25.86 -18.27
N ARG A 38 -11.48 25.93 -17.03
CA ARG A 38 -10.34 26.79 -16.66
C ARG A 38 -9.21 25.94 -16.12
N GLY A 39 -8.08 25.96 -16.83
CA GLY A 39 -6.88 25.24 -16.44
C GLY A 39 -6.95 23.73 -16.66
N ARG A 40 -5.79 23.09 -16.52
CA ARG A 40 -5.59 21.66 -16.83
C ARG A 40 -6.48 20.73 -16.00
N GLN A 41 -6.67 21.03 -14.71
CA GLN A 41 -7.46 20.18 -13.81
C GLN A 41 -8.94 20.13 -14.19
N ALA A 42 -9.52 21.29 -14.56
CA ALA A 42 -10.90 21.35 -15.02
C ALA A 42 -11.10 20.62 -16.35
N ALA A 43 -10.08 20.62 -17.23
CA ALA A 43 -10.13 19.92 -18.51
C ALA A 43 -10.16 18.41 -18.32
N ILE A 44 -9.38 17.90 -17.37
CA ILE A 44 -9.36 16.48 -17.02
C ILE A 44 -10.72 16.06 -16.43
N GLN A 45 -11.26 16.84 -15.49
CA GLN A 45 -12.60 16.55 -14.92
C GLN A 45 -13.70 16.55 -15.98
N LEU A 46 -13.70 17.51 -16.91
CA LEU A 46 -14.64 17.51 -18.02
C LEU A 46 -14.48 16.24 -18.88
N SER A 47 -13.24 15.84 -19.17
CA SER A 47 -12.98 14.63 -19.97
C SER A 47 -13.48 13.36 -19.29
N GLU A 48 -13.34 13.25 -17.96
CA GLU A 48 -13.86 12.13 -17.17
C GLU A 48 -15.40 12.11 -17.18
N MET A 49 -16.04 13.28 -17.02
CA MET A 49 -17.50 13.40 -17.10
C MET A 49 -18.03 13.00 -18.49
N LEU A 50 -17.39 13.46 -19.56
CA LEU A 50 -17.78 13.12 -20.94
C LEU A 50 -17.58 11.63 -21.24
N GLN A 51 -16.49 11.02 -20.77
CA GLN A 51 -16.26 9.58 -20.92
C GLN A 51 -17.31 8.76 -20.16
N SER A 52 -17.68 9.18 -18.94
CA SER A 52 -18.73 8.53 -18.15
C SER A 52 -20.10 8.62 -18.84
N ALA A 53 -20.46 9.80 -19.36
CA ALA A 53 -21.69 10.00 -20.13
C ALA A 53 -21.71 9.13 -21.41
N TRP A 54 -20.57 9.01 -22.10
CA TRP A 54 -20.44 8.22 -23.32
C TRP A 54 -20.59 6.72 -23.06
N GLN A 55 -20.02 6.23 -21.96
CA GLN A 55 -20.15 4.84 -21.56
C GLN A 55 -21.58 4.49 -21.14
N THR A 56 -22.26 5.38 -20.40
CA THR A 56 -23.67 5.23 -20.02
C THR A 56 -24.56 5.14 -21.27
N PHE A 57 -24.30 5.99 -22.27
CA PHE A 57 -24.96 5.92 -23.56
C PHE A 57 -24.71 4.58 -24.28
N CYS A 58 -23.45 4.13 -24.35
CA CYS A 58 -23.09 2.84 -24.95
C CYS A 58 -23.80 1.66 -24.26
N ALA A 59 -23.84 1.64 -22.92
CA ALA A 59 -24.50 0.62 -22.12
C ALA A 59 -26.03 0.58 -22.37
N SER A 60 -26.67 1.75 -22.48
CA SER A 60 -28.10 1.83 -22.81
C SER A 60 -28.44 1.25 -24.18
N ARG A 61 -27.50 1.30 -25.14
CA ARG A 61 -27.67 0.77 -26.49
C ARG A 61 -27.45 -0.75 -26.57
N ALA A 62 -26.70 -1.32 -25.62
CA ALA A 62 -26.50 -2.75 -25.47
C ALA A 62 -27.75 -3.49 -24.92
N ARG A 63 -28.77 -2.76 -24.44
CA ARG A 63 -30.06 -3.31 -23.96
C ARG A 63 -30.99 -3.88 -25.05
N ARG A 64 -30.48 -4.26 -26.22
CA ARG A 64 -31.26 -5.08 -27.17
C ARG A 64 -31.18 -6.54 -26.73
N PRO A 65 -32.30 -7.20 -26.40
CA PRO A 65 -32.29 -8.46 -25.67
C PRO A 65 -31.95 -9.59 -26.64
N ARG A 66 -30.69 -10.03 -26.67
CA ARG A 66 -30.29 -11.27 -27.35
C ARG A 66 -28.91 -11.78 -26.93
N SER A 67 -28.67 -11.92 -25.63
CA SER A 67 -27.76 -12.97 -25.15
C SER A 67 -27.99 -13.21 -23.65
N ARG A 68 -27.95 -14.48 -23.26
CA ARG A 68 -28.10 -14.99 -21.88
C ARG A 68 -26.84 -14.72 -21.05
N TYR A 69 -26.31 -13.49 -21.07
CA TYR A 69 -25.16 -13.12 -20.27
C TYR A 69 -25.56 -12.08 -19.21
N PRO A 70 -25.02 -12.17 -18.00
CA PRO A 70 -25.25 -11.16 -16.97
C PRO A 70 -24.84 -9.77 -17.50
N GLU A 71 -25.63 -8.76 -17.13
CA GLU A 71 -25.46 -7.36 -17.49
C GLU A 71 -24.00 -6.93 -17.26
N ALA A 72 -23.38 -6.28 -18.25
CA ALA A 72 -22.04 -5.74 -18.08
C ALA A 72 -22.08 -4.74 -16.91
N LEU A 73 -21.31 -5.02 -15.85
CA LEU A 73 -21.23 -4.16 -14.68
C LEU A 73 -20.98 -2.70 -15.11
N PRO A 74 -21.73 -1.73 -14.57
CA PRO A 74 -21.56 -0.32 -14.92
C PRO A 74 -20.08 0.06 -14.77
N THR A 75 -19.56 0.80 -15.74
CA THR A 75 -18.24 1.41 -15.60
C THR A 75 -18.26 2.33 -14.39
N GLY A 76 -17.20 2.21 -13.58
CA GLY A 76 -17.15 2.68 -12.20
C GLY A 76 -17.55 4.15 -12.04
N SER A 77 -18.14 4.42 -10.88
CA SER A 77 -18.29 5.76 -10.30
C SER A 77 -17.00 6.59 -10.51
N PRO A 78 -17.08 7.92 -10.68
CA PRO A 78 -15.90 8.77 -10.81
C PRO A 78 -14.88 8.42 -9.73
N ALA A 79 -13.60 8.30 -10.12
CA ALA A 79 -12.55 7.83 -9.23
C ALA A 79 -12.56 8.66 -7.95
N ARG A 80 -12.71 7.97 -6.81
CA ARG A 80 -12.74 8.62 -5.50
C ARG A 80 -11.34 9.12 -5.14
N LEU A 81 -11.29 10.03 -4.17
CA LEU A 81 -10.04 10.55 -3.64
C LEU A 81 -9.16 9.41 -3.11
N LEU A 82 -7.85 9.57 -3.25
CA LEU A 82 -6.86 8.61 -2.79
C LEU A 82 -7.03 8.30 -1.29
N SER A 83 -7.31 9.29 -0.44
CA SER A 83 -7.54 9.10 0.99
C SER A 83 -8.70 8.14 1.28
N VAL A 84 -9.78 8.25 0.51
CA VAL A 84 -10.99 7.45 0.66
C VAL A 84 -10.73 6.01 0.24
N GLU A 85 -10.08 5.82 -0.92
CA GLU A 85 -9.72 4.49 -1.41
C GLU A 85 -8.70 3.78 -0.51
N ILE A 86 -7.74 4.52 0.05
CA ILE A 86 -6.79 3.97 1.04
C ILE A 86 -7.55 3.49 2.28
N ALA A 87 -8.47 4.30 2.81
CA ALA A 87 -9.23 3.95 4.01
C ALA A 87 -10.07 2.68 3.78
N ASP A 88 -10.75 2.57 2.64
CA ASP A 88 -11.55 1.39 2.31
C ASP A 88 -10.67 0.16 2.04
N TYR A 89 -9.52 0.32 1.40
CA TYR A 89 -8.55 -0.76 1.20
C TYR A 89 -8.00 -1.30 2.51
N LEU A 90 -7.63 -0.45 3.46
CA LEU A 90 -7.13 -0.88 4.77
C LEU A 90 -8.22 -1.58 5.59
N LYS A 91 -9.47 -1.10 5.54
CA LYS A 91 -10.61 -1.80 6.13
C LYS A 91 -10.83 -3.18 5.50
N ASP A 92 -10.68 -3.29 4.19
CA ASP A 92 -10.78 -4.57 3.49
C ASP A 92 -9.64 -5.53 3.84
N MET A 93 -8.41 -5.04 4.06
CA MET A 93 -7.33 -5.86 4.59
C MET A 93 -7.66 -6.39 5.99
N ALA A 94 -8.24 -5.54 6.86
CA ALA A 94 -8.66 -5.94 8.19
C ALA A 94 -9.80 -6.98 8.16
N ARG A 95 -10.80 -6.82 7.27
CA ARG A 95 -11.88 -7.81 7.08
C ARG A 95 -11.41 -9.17 6.58
N ARG A 96 -10.24 -9.22 5.95
CA ARG A 96 -9.59 -10.45 5.48
C ARG A 96 -8.68 -11.07 6.55
N ASP A 97 -8.69 -10.54 7.76
CA ASP A 97 -7.88 -11.00 8.89
C ASP A 97 -6.38 -11.08 8.55
N LEU A 98 -5.88 -10.12 7.77
CA LEU A 98 -4.44 -10.00 7.54
C LEU A 98 -3.74 -9.59 8.84
N GLN A 99 -2.50 -10.06 9.00
CA GLN A 99 -1.65 -9.69 10.13
C GLN A 99 -1.47 -8.17 10.23
N ASP A 100 -1.58 -7.61 11.44
CA ASP A 100 -1.42 -6.17 11.71
C ASP A 100 -0.12 -5.60 11.17
N THR A 101 0.97 -6.39 11.20
CA THR A 101 2.27 -6.00 10.64
C THR A 101 2.18 -5.71 9.13
N THR A 102 1.36 -6.47 8.41
CA THR A 102 1.12 -6.30 6.98
C THR A 102 0.22 -5.10 6.71
N ILE A 103 -0.84 -4.94 7.50
CA ILE A 103 -1.75 -3.78 7.42
C ILE A 103 -0.97 -2.49 7.69
N ASN A 104 -0.15 -2.45 8.74
CA ASN A 104 0.70 -1.30 9.08
C ASN A 104 1.74 -1.00 8.00
N SER A 105 2.30 -2.03 7.36
CA SER A 105 3.24 -1.86 6.24
C SER A 105 2.54 -1.28 5.00
N ALA A 106 1.32 -1.71 4.71
CA ALA A 106 0.49 -1.15 3.64
C ALA A 106 0.12 0.31 3.95
N ALA A 107 -0.40 0.58 5.16
CA ALA A 107 -0.76 1.92 5.61
C ALA A 107 0.41 2.90 5.52
N ARG A 108 1.61 2.48 5.96
CA ARG A 108 2.84 3.28 5.85
C ARG A 108 3.17 3.60 4.39
N SER A 109 3.13 2.61 3.51
CA SER A 109 3.46 2.78 2.08
C SER A 109 2.46 3.70 1.38
N LEU A 110 1.17 3.55 1.69
CA LEU A 110 0.10 4.36 1.12
C LEU A 110 0.08 5.78 1.68
N LYS A 111 0.51 5.98 2.94
CA LYS A 111 0.75 7.31 3.49
C LYS A 111 1.85 8.04 2.72
N ILE A 112 2.96 7.36 2.40
CA ILE A 112 4.03 7.95 1.59
C ILE A 112 3.52 8.32 0.19
N LEU A 113 2.75 7.43 -0.46
CA LEU A 113 2.11 7.74 -1.75
C LEU A 113 1.24 9.01 -1.66
N ARG A 114 0.42 9.14 -0.61
CA ARG A 114 -0.42 10.34 -0.39
C ARG A 114 0.41 11.60 -0.12
N LEU A 115 1.52 11.50 0.63
CA LEU A 115 2.45 12.62 0.83
C LEU A 115 3.06 13.09 -0.50
N THR A 116 3.32 12.17 -1.42
CA THR A 116 3.89 12.50 -2.73
C THR A 116 2.85 13.14 -3.67
N CYS A 117 1.68 12.52 -3.80
CA CYS A 117 0.69 12.91 -4.82
C CYS A 117 -0.31 13.96 -4.32
N GLY A 118 -0.39 14.17 -3.01
CA GLY A 118 -1.53 14.80 -2.38
C GLY A 118 -2.77 13.92 -2.39
N ASP A 119 -3.91 14.51 -2.04
CA ASP A 119 -5.19 13.83 -2.03
C ASP A 119 -5.95 14.04 -3.35
N VAL A 120 -5.46 13.40 -4.40
CA VAL A 120 -6.03 13.44 -5.76
C VAL A 120 -6.92 12.22 -6.04
N PRO A 121 -7.85 12.28 -7.01
CA PRO A 121 -8.55 11.10 -7.51
C PRO A 121 -7.58 10.00 -7.96
N VAL A 122 -7.87 8.74 -7.64
CA VAL A 122 -6.97 7.62 -7.98
C VAL A 122 -6.77 7.41 -9.49
N SER A 123 -7.68 7.92 -10.33
CA SER A 123 -7.55 7.93 -11.80
C SER A 123 -6.42 8.82 -12.30
N GLN A 124 -6.02 9.83 -11.52
CA GLN A 124 -5.04 10.84 -11.91
C GLN A 124 -3.60 10.44 -11.57
N ILE A 125 -3.42 9.36 -10.80
CA ILE A 125 -2.10 8.89 -10.40
C ILE A 125 -1.46 8.19 -11.59
N ASP A 126 -0.40 8.79 -12.11
CA ASP A 126 0.38 8.32 -13.25
C ASP A 126 1.78 7.86 -12.85
N HIS A 127 2.63 7.56 -13.83
CA HIS A 127 4.01 7.13 -13.57
C HIS A 127 4.88 8.25 -12.98
N GLN A 128 4.59 9.53 -13.26
CA GLN A 128 5.36 10.66 -12.74
C GLN A 128 5.24 10.72 -11.22
N HIS A 129 4.03 10.57 -10.71
CA HIS A 129 3.77 10.48 -9.28
C HIS A 129 4.52 9.30 -8.62
N ILE A 130 4.55 8.14 -9.28
CA ILE A 130 5.28 6.97 -8.77
C ILE A 130 6.80 7.20 -8.76
N HIS A 131 7.35 7.86 -9.78
CA HIS A 131 8.77 8.25 -9.78
C HIS A 131 9.09 9.22 -8.64
N GLN A 132 8.27 10.25 -8.45
CA GLN A 132 8.43 11.19 -7.35
C GLN A 132 8.34 10.50 -5.98
N MET A 133 7.49 9.48 -5.84
CA MET A 133 7.39 8.67 -4.63
C MET A 133 8.71 7.92 -4.35
N TRP A 134 9.37 7.41 -5.40
CA TRP A 134 10.67 6.76 -5.26
C TRP A 134 11.77 7.76 -4.87
N ASP A 135 11.70 9.00 -5.34
CA ASP A 135 12.63 10.06 -4.92
C ASP A 135 12.42 10.45 -3.45
N VAL A 136 11.16 10.59 -3.01
CA VAL A 136 10.81 10.79 -1.59
C VAL A 136 11.31 9.63 -0.73
N LEU A 137 11.17 8.38 -1.20
CA LEU A 137 11.68 7.21 -0.48
C LEU A 137 13.20 7.18 -0.43
N ARG A 138 13.88 7.57 -1.50
CA ARG A 138 15.35 7.62 -1.56
C ARG A 138 15.91 8.58 -0.51
N TRP A 139 15.26 9.72 -0.32
CA TRP A 139 15.66 10.78 0.61
C TRP A 139 14.71 10.89 1.82
N ALA A 140 14.13 9.77 2.27
CA ALA A 140 13.12 9.80 3.32
C ALA A 140 13.71 10.30 4.67
N PRO A 141 13.29 11.47 5.19
CA PRO A 141 13.79 11.96 6.47
C PRO A 141 13.35 11.04 7.63
N PRO A 142 14.08 11.03 8.76
CA PRO A 142 13.69 10.26 9.94
C PRO A 142 12.29 10.64 10.40
N GLY A 143 11.44 9.63 10.60
CA GLY A 143 10.07 9.84 11.03
C GLY A 143 9.12 10.40 9.96
N LEU A 144 9.45 10.32 8.66
CA LEU A 144 8.62 10.80 7.54
C LEU A 144 7.12 10.49 7.69
N THR A 145 6.77 9.29 8.16
CA THR A 145 5.36 8.85 8.30
C THR A 145 4.79 9.09 9.69
N SER A 146 5.63 9.37 10.68
CA SER A 146 5.25 9.57 12.08
C SER A 146 5.11 11.04 12.45
N ASN A 147 5.88 11.93 11.84
CA ASN A 147 5.88 13.35 12.15
C ASN A 147 4.83 14.08 11.29
N PRO A 148 3.81 14.71 11.90
CA PRO A 148 2.76 15.44 11.18
C PRO A 148 3.28 16.62 10.33
N ARG A 149 4.45 17.17 10.66
CA ARG A 149 5.07 18.29 9.92
C ARG A 149 5.20 18.00 8.42
N PHE A 150 5.50 16.75 8.06
CA PHE A 150 5.69 16.36 6.66
C PHE A 150 4.38 16.28 5.89
N GLU A 151 3.21 16.24 6.54
CA GLU A 151 1.90 16.24 5.86
C GLU A 151 1.56 17.58 5.21
N SER A 152 2.12 18.67 5.73
CA SER A 152 1.97 20.02 5.18
C SER A 152 3.08 20.43 4.20
N MET A 153 4.08 19.57 3.98
CA MET A 153 5.21 19.88 3.10
C MET A 153 4.99 19.34 1.70
N SER A 154 5.56 20.03 0.71
CA SER A 154 5.62 19.49 -0.66
C SER A 154 6.59 18.30 -0.72
N ALA A 155 6.37 17.40 -1.67
CA ALA A 155 7.27 16.27 -1.91
C ALA A 155 8.71 16.75 -2.21
N GLU A 156 8.86 17.86 -2.94
CA GLU A 156 10.17 18.45 -3.23
C GLU A 156 10.88 18.97 -1.98
N ASP A 157 10.15 19.59 -1.05
CA ASP A 157 10.73 20.08 0.21
C ASP A 157 11.15 18.91 1.12
N ILE A 158 10.38 17.83 1.15
CA ILE A 158 10.74 16.60 1.86
C ILE A 158 12.05 16.03 1.31
N ILE A 159 12.18 15.95 -0.02
CA ILE A 159 13.41 15.49 -0.69
C ILE A 159 14.58 16.40 -0.34
N ARG A 160 14.39 17.73 -0.37
CA ARG A 160 15.43 18.70 -0.05
C ARG A 160 15.91 18.58 1.40
N GLU A 161 14.99 18.41 2.35
CA GLU A 161 15.33 18.22 3.77
C GLU A 161 16.08 16.90 3.98
N GLY A 162 15.61 15.79 3.39
CA GLY A 162 16.32 14.51 3.48
C GLY A 162 17.69 14.52 2.81
N ALA A 163 17.84 15.23 1.69
CA ALA A 163 19.12 15.42 1.02
C ALA A 163 20.08 16.26 1.88
N ALA A 164 19.60 17.32 2.53
CA ALA A 164 20.39 18.15 3.44
C ALA A 164 20.87 17.36 4.68
N LEU A 165 20.08 16.40 5.15
CA LEU A 165 20.43 15.50 6.25
C LEU A 165 21.35 14.34 5.83
N ASN A 166 21.64 14.19 4.52
CA ASN A 166 22.46 13.12 3.95
C ASN A 166 22.03 11.71 4.41
N VAL A 167 20.72 11.45 4.37
CA VAL A 167 20.14 10.19 4.85
C VAL A 167 20.67 9.00 4.04
N PRO A 168 21.03 7.87 4.67
CA PRO A 168 21.45 6.68 3.96
C PRO A 168 20.33 6.14 3.06
N CYS A 169 20.70 5.60 1.90
CA CYS A 169 19.75 4.95 1.01
C CYS A 169 19.01 3.81 1.75
N PRO A 170 17.67 3.71 1.62
CA PRO A 170 16.96 2.59 2.19
C PRO A 170 17.45 1.26 1.63
N ALA A 171 17.40 0.21 2.46
CA ALA A 171 17.73 -1.14 2.04
C ALA A 171 16.84 -1.58 0.86
N SER A 172 17.39 -2.42 -0.03
CA SER A 172 16.65 -2.92 -1.20
C SER A 172 15.37 -3.66 -0.80
N ALA A 173 15.41 -4.43 0.29
CA ALA A 173 14.23 -5.09 0.86
C ALA A 173 13.13 -4.10 1.28
N THR A 174 13.50 -2.98 1.91
CA THR A 174 12.56 -1.91 2.32
C THR A 174 11.90 -1.26 1.09
N THR A 175 12.69 -0.92 0.07
CA THR A 175 12.12 -0.35 -1.16
C THR A 175 11.19 -1.31 -1.89
N GLU A 176 11.52 -2.61 -1.91
CA GLU A 176 10.66 -3.63 -2.52
C GLU A 176 9.39 -3.87 -1.71
N LEU A 177 9.45 -3.77 -0.38
CA LEU A 177 8.25 -3.80 0.46
C LEU A 177 7.28 -2.69 0.06
N HIS A 178 7.75 -1.44 -0.05
CA HIS A 178 6.91 -0.32 -0.48
C HIS A 178 6.33 -0.55 -1.88
N ARG A 179 7.16 -0.99 -2.84
CA ARG A 179 6.71 -1.35 -4.19
C ARG A 179 5.59 -2.40 -4.16
N ARG A 180 5.75 -3.47 -3.39
CA ARG A 180 4.74 -4.55 -3.24
C ARG A 180 3.43 -4.04 -2.67
N MET A 181 3.47 -3.19 -1.64
CA MET A 181 2.26 -2.63 -1.01
C MET A 181 1.49 -1.74 -1.99
N VAL A 182 2.19 -0.83 -2.67
CA VAL A 182 1.57 0.06 -3.68
C VAL A 182 1.03 -0.74 -4.88
N THR A 183 1.77 -1.75 -5.33
CA THR A 183 1.31 -2.65 -6.42
C THR A 183 0.02 -3.38 -6.02
N SER A 184 -0.02 -3.92 -4.79
CA SER A 184 -1.20 -4.63 -4.28
C SER A 184 -2.43 -3.73 -4.21
N PHE A 185 -2.26 -2.48 -3.75
CA PHE A 185 -3.32 -1.48 -3.71
C PHE A 185 -3.88 -1.16 -5.10
N PHE A 186 -3.04 -0.77 -6.07
CA PHE A 186 -3.53 -0.47 -7.42
C PHE A 186 -4.12 -1.69 -8.13
N ASN A 187 -3.62 -2.91 -7.85
CA ASN A 187 -4.22 -4.13 -8.37
C ASN A 187 -5.60 -4.39 -7.76
N ALA A 188 -5.85 -4.01 -6.50
CA ALA A 188 -7.19 -4.05 -5.93
C ALA A 188 -8.12 -3.04 -6.61
N LEU A 189 -7.64 -1.81 -6.85
CA LEU A 189 -8.41 -0.79 -7.58
C LEU A 189 -8.72 -1.18 -9.04
N LEU A 190 -7.80 -1.90 -9.70
CA LEU A 190 -8.05 -2.48 -11.02
C LEU A 190 -9.17 -3.52 -10.98
N LYS A 191 -9.16 -4.40 -9.98
CA LYS A 191 -10.18 -5.45 -9.82
C LYS A 191 -11.56 -4.85 -9.55
N THR A 192 -11.64 -3.76 -8.80
CA THR A 192 -12.90 -3.02 -8.55
C THR A 192 -13.29 -2.10 -9.70
N LYS A 193 -12.46 -1.99 -10.75
CA LYS A 193 -12.64 -1.08 -11.90
C LYS A 193 -12.67 0.40 -11.51
N ALA A 194 -12.06 0.76 -10.38
CA ALA A 194 -11.90 2.16 -9.96
C ALA A 194 -10.85 2.90 -10.80
N VAL A 195 -9.87 2.16 -11.35
CA VAL A 195 -8.87 2.67 -12.30
C VAL A 195 -8.85 1.81 -13.56
N ALA A 196 -8.55 2.42 -14.70
CA ALA A 196 -8.46 1.70 -15.98
C ALA A 196 -7.13 0.93 -16.13
N HIS A 197 -6.04 1.49 -15.61
CA HIS A 197 -4.69 0.94 -15.70
C HIS A 197 -3.97 1.16 -14.37
N SER A 198 -3.06 0.25 -14.00
CA SER A 198 -2.24 0.42 -12.80
C SER A 198 -0.98 1.22 -13.15
N PRO A 199 -0.70 2.34 -12.46
CA PRO A 199 0.55 3.09 -12.67
C PRO A 199 1.78 2.29 -12.22
N MET A 200 1.58 1.19 -11.48
CA MET A 200 2.64 0.28 -11.07
C MET A 200 3.05 -0.73 -12.14
N ALA A 201 2.33 -0.82 -13.27
CA ALA A 201 2.59 -1.81 -14.32
C ALA A 201 4.00 -1.73 -14.93
N ALA A 202 4.57 -0.52 -15.00
CA ALA A 202 5.93 -0.30 -15.49
C ALA A 202 7.03 -0.69 -14.48
N PHE A 203 6.69 -0.80 -13.19
CA PHE A 203 7.65 -0.93 -12.10
C PHE A 203 7.85 -2.40 -11.69
N LYS A 204 8.82 -3.04 -12.34
CA LYS A 204 9.17 -4.45 -12.13
C LYS A 204 9.76 -4.69 -10.73
N PRO A 205 9.54 -5.90 -10.16
CA PRO A 205 10.16 -6.28 -8.89
C PRO A 205 11.68 -6.24 -8.98
N LYS A 206 12.33 -5.92 -7.85
CA LYS A 206 13.78 -6.06 -7.72
C LYS A 206 14.20 -7.54 -7.85
N LYS A 207 15.40 -7.77 -8.37
CA LYS A 207 15.96 -9.13 -8.49
C LYS A 207 16.05 -9.77 -7.10
N PRO A 208 15.61 -11.03 -6.92
CA PRO A 208 15.66 -11.72 -5.63
C PRO A 208 17.05 -11.71 -4.97
N SER A 209 18.12 -11.81 -5.77
CA SER A 209 19.51 -11.75 -5.28
C SER A 209 19.88 -10.41 -4.61
N LEU A 210 19.17 -9.34 -4.92
CA LEU A 210 19.33 -8.02 -4.29
C LEU A 210 18.41 -7.82 -3.07
N LEU A 211 17.50 -8.77 -2.84
CA LEU A 211 16.51 -8.75 -1.76
C LEU A 211 16.85 -9.70 -0.62
N THR A 212 17.62 -10.75 -0.91
CA THR A 212 18.38 -11.46 0.11
C THR A 212 19.25 -10.43 0.80
N ASN A 213 18.78 -9.98 1.96
CA ASN A 213 19.72 -9.59 2.98
C ASN A 213 20.67 -10.79 3.10
N THR A 214 21.97 -10.53 3.11
CA THR A 214 22.96 -11.41 3.73
C THR A 214 22.68 -11.47 5.24
N THR A 215 21.45 -11.85 5.61
CA THR A 215 20.97 -12.27 6.92
C THR A 215 20.99 -13.80 6.93
N THR A 216 22.10 -14.40 6.51
CA THR A 216 22.76 -15.22 7.51
C THR A 216 22.97 -14.28 8.67
N PRO A 217 22.45 -14.51 9.90
CA PRO A 217 22.85 -13.68 11.03
C PRO A 217 24.37 -13.57 10.92
N SER A 218 24.88 -12.33 10.85
CA SER A 218 26.30 -12.07 10.55
C SER A 218 27.23 -12.92 11.42
N ARG A 219 26.69 -13.38 12.55
CA ARG A 219 27.13 -14.53 13.31
C ARG A 219 25.94 -15.25 13.98
N LEU A 220 25.81 -16.57 13.81
CA LEU A 220 25.01 -17.40 14.74
C LEU A 220 25.65 -17.32 16.13
N LEU A 221 24.84 -17.25 17.20
CA LEU A 221 25.39 -17.32 18.56
C LEU A 221 26.07 -18.69 18.72
N SER A 222 27.38 -18.67 18.94
CA SER A 222 28.13 -19.88 19.28
C SER A 222 27.86 -20.27 20.73
N ALA A 223 28.18 -21.51 21.11
CA ALA A 223 28.10 -21.97 22.49
C ALA A 223 28.90 -21.06 23.46
N GLY A 224 30.03 -20.51 23.01
CA GLY A 224 30.81 -19.56 23.80
C GLY A 224 30.13 -18.19 23.98
N ASP A 225 29.30 -17.77 23.04
CA ASP A 225 28.53 -16.52 23.17
C ASP A 225 27.37 -16.69 24.13
N ILE A 226 26.73 -17.85 24.08
CA ILE A 226 25.71 -18.26 25.04
C ILE A 226 26.32 -18.28 26.45
N GLN A 227 27.49 -18.93 26.63
CA GLN A 227 28.19 -18.93 27.93
C GLN A 227 28.55 -17.53 28.43
N LYS A 228 28.97 -16.62 27.54
CA LYS A 228 29.23 -15.22 27.92
C LYS A 228 27.97 -14.46 28.31
N ILE A 229 26.84 -14.74 27.66
CA ILE A 229 25.53 -14.12 27.99
C ILE A 229 25.04 -14.61 29.37
N PHE A 230 25.26 -15.89 29.70
CA PHE A 230 24.85 -16.51 30.97
C PHE A 230 25.99 -16.67 31.98
N ASP A 231 27.05 -15.86 31.88
CA ASP A 231 28.13 -15.86 32.86
C ASP A 231 27.57 -15.47 34.24
N PRO A 232 27.65 -16.34 35.28
CA PRO A 232 27.01 -16.11 36.57
C PRO A 232 27.42 -14.79 37.25
N ALA A 233 28.64 -14.31 37.00
CA ALA A 233 29.13 -13.06 37.58
C ALA A 233 28.38 -11.83 37.01
N THR A 234 28.03 -11.86 35.73
CA THR A 234 27.41 -10.74 35.02
C THR A 234 25.89 -10.88 34.92
N PHE A 235 25.41 -12.09 34.61
CA PHE A 235 24.00 -12.38 34.40
C PHE A 235 23.17 -12.23 35.68
N ASN A 236 23.64 -12.76 36.82
CA ASN A 236 22.89 -12.72 38.08
C ASN A 236 22.68 -11.28 38.57
N ALA A 237 23.69 -10.42 38.44
CA ALA A 237 23.59 -9.01 38.78
C ALA A 237 22.61 -8.25 37.87
N TRP A 238 22.54 -8.63 36.59
CA TRP A 238 21.61 -8.03 35.61
C TRP A 238 20.17 -8.54 35.75
N ALA A 239 20.00 -9.84 36.04
CA ALA A 239 18.71 -10.52 36.15
C ALA A 239 18.03 -10.26 37.50
N SER A 240 18.78 -10.05 38.58
CA SER A 240 18.23 -9.74 39.91
C SER A 240 17.39 -8.45 39.95
N LYS A 241 17.60 -7.53 39.00
CA LYS A 241 16.87 -6.26 38.92
C LYS A 241 15.39 -6.43 38.59
N PHE A 242 15.01 -7.48 37.86
CA PHE A 242 13.62 -7.74 37.50
C PHE A 242 13.33 -9.25 37.41
N PRO A 243 12.36 -9.80 38.18
CA PRO A 243 12.08 -11.25 38.21
C PRO A 243 11.79 -11.88 36.83
N HIS A 244 11.10 -11.17 35.92
CA HIS A 244 10.78 -11.64 34.58
C HIS A 244 12.00 -11.80 33.64
N ARG A 245 13.21 -11.42 34.08
CA ARG A 245 14.46 -11.64 33.33
C ARG A 245 15.06 -13.03 33.56
N TRP A 246 14.60 -13.72 34.60
CA TRP A 246 14.87 -15.14 34.78
C TRP A 246 13.95 -15.92 33.85
N TRP A 247 14.52 -16.71 32.95
CA TRP A 247 13.74 -17.50 32.01
C TRP A 247 13.39 -18.83 32.67
N GLY A 248 12.15 -18.96 33.18
CA GLY A 248 11.62 -20.19 33.78
C GLY A 248 11.27 -20.04 35.28
N PRO A 249 10.38 -20.90 35.82
CA PRO A 249 9.89 -20.78 37.19
C PRO A 249 11.06 -20.93 38.18
N ASP A 250 11.24 -19.90 38.99
CA ASP A 250 12.15 -19.75 40.13
C ASP A 250 13.04 -20.98 40.42
N VAL A 251 14.25 -20.99 39.83
CA VAL A 251 15.34 -21.82 40.38
C VAL A 251 15.86 -21.10 41.62
N HIS A 252 15.10 -21.22 42.71
CA HIS A 252 15.50 -20.76 44.03
C HIS A 252 16.80 -21.50 44.42
N PRO A 253 17.81 -20.84 45.00
CA PRO A 253 19.01 -21.49 45.52
C PRO A 253 18.67 -22.15 46.85
N ILE A 254 17.79 -23.14 46.84
CA ILE A 254 17.61 -24.09 47.92
C ILE A 254 17.71 -25.43 47.24
N LEU A 255 18.90 -26.03 47.25
CA LEU A 255 19.17 -27.47 47.24
C LEU A 255 20.70 -27.63 47.28
N SER A 256 21.31 -27.14 48.36
CA SER A 256 22.33 -27.94 49.02
C SER A 256 21.59 -29.12 49.63
N SER A 257 22.16 -30.33 49.51
CA SER A 257 21.62 -31.62 49.95
C SER A 257 20.69 -32.34 48.96
N ALA A 258 21.27 -33.38 48.35
CA ALA A 258 20.62 -34.55 47.77
C ALA A 258 19.18 -34.79 48.22
N SER A 259 18.23 -34.82 47.28
CA SER A 259 16.99 -35.64 47.34
C SER A 259 16.21 -35.59 46.01
N VAL A 260 16.15 -36.76 45.37
CA VAL A 260 15.01 -37.33 44.64
C VAL A 260 14.39 -36.48 43.51
N TRP A 261 14.82 -36.77 42.27
CA TRP A 261 13.95 -36.65 41.11
C TRP A 261 12.76 -37.63 41.28
N SER A 262 11.55 -37.11 41.44
CA SER A 262 10.34 -37.88 41.13
C SER A 262 9.78 -37.36 39.79
N PRO A 263 9.50 -38.23 38.81
CA PRO A 263 8.82 -37.82 37.59
C PRO A 263 7.39 -37.43 37.94
N ILE A 264 6.96 -36.27 37.45
CA ILE A 264 5.55 -35.88 37.44
C ILE A 264 4.82 -36.88 36.53
N PRO A 265 3.78 -37.61 37.00
CA PRO A 265 3.05 -38.52 36.12
C PRO A 265 2.17 -37.69 35.17
N TYR A 266 2.30 -37.94 33.87
CA TYR A 266 1.32 -37.51 32.88
C TYR A 266 0.04 -38.33 33.08
N PRO A 267 -1.16 -37.72 33.09
CA PRO A 267 -2.40 -38.50 33.05
C PRO A 267 -2.62 -38.98 31.61
N GLU A 268 -2.43 -40.30 31.42
CA GLU A 268 -2.99 -41.03 30.29
C GLU A 268 -4.51 -41.21 30.47
N GLU A 269 -5.24 -40.97 29.38
CA GLU A 269 -6.61 -41.39 29.07
C GLU A 269 -7.79 -40.74 29.81
N ILE A 270 -8.45 -39.81 29.11
CA ILE A 270 -9.91 -39.84 28.99
C ILE A 270 -10.23 -39.89 27.50
N GLY A 271 -10.46 -41.10 27.00
CA GLY A 271 -11.20 -41.29 25.76
C GLY A 271 -12.66 -40.93 25.96
N ARG A 272 -13.25 -40.30 24.94
CA ARG A 272 -14.57 -40.66 24.40
C ARG A 272 -14.87 -39.81 23.18
N GLU A 273 -15.23 -40.52 22.12
CA GLU A 273 -15.96 -40.02 20.97
C GLU A 273 -17.13 -39.14 21.42
N GLU A 274 -17.39 -38.06 20.69
CA GLU A 274 -18.75 -37.67 20.32
C GLU A 274 -18.73 -36.77 19.09
N THR A 275 -19.58 -37.15 18.16
CA THR A 275 -19.86 -36.59 16.84
C THR A 275 -20.76 -35.34 16.92
N PHE A 276 -20.94 -34.70 15.74
CA PHE A 276 -21.94 -33.66 15.39
C PHE A 276 -21.56 -32.21 15.78
N TYR A 277 -21.60 -31.17 14.93
CA TYR A 277 -22.17 -30.91 13.60
C TYR A 277 -21.23 -30.01 12.79
#